data_AF-A0A7W0G2W9-F1
#
_entry.id   AF-A0A7W0G2W9-F1
#
_cell.length_a   1.000
_cell.length_b   1.000
_cell.length_c   1.000
_cell.angle_alpha   90.00
_cell.angle_beta   90.00
_cell.angle_gamma   90.00
#
_symmetry.space_group_name_H-M   'P 1'
#
loop_
_entity.id
_entity.type
_entity.pdbx_description
1 polymer ?
#
loop_
_entity_poly.entity_id
_entity_poly.type
_entity_poly.pdbx_seq_one_letter_code
_entity_poly.pdbx_strand_id
1 'polypeptide(L)'
;MSKSKPRKTLTSATWAVCLSLLLIGGCAAQAVAAPTPDKILCRPELAASRRQELAERLREITGWRNLHFSEDGILRFGASQAEGGSQTARELLQKAARGSRLLVFEDASRRADVVFSRVVEGRWKKDAGTKPSVYLVQVDFKDFSHVMGDRDALAAFNVGWGVLHEISHAVNDSPDTERAGEVGECEALVNRMRRECGLAERAEYHFHLYPGQEQSQFKTKLVRLAFEHQEPETNKKRRLWLMWNAELVGGLK
;
A
#
# COMPACT_ATOMS: atom_id res chain seq x y z
N MET A 1 -11.54 50.44 30.98
CA MET A 1 -12.61 51.17 30.27
C MET A 1 -13.46 50.14 29.52
N SER A 2 -14.57 49.78 30.14
CA SER A 2 -15.56 48.81 29.67
C SER A 2 -16.61 49.52 28.81
N LYS A 3 -16.98 48.96 27.65
CA LYS A 3 -18.15 49.39 26.89
C LYS A 3 -19.02 48.19 26.57
N SER A 4 -20.02 47.99 27.42
CA SER A 4 -21.17 47.12 27.17
C SER A 4 -21.99 47.65 26.00
N LYS A 5 -22.56 46.75 25.20
CA LYS A 5 -23.60 47.08 24.21
C LYS A 5 -24.84 46.19 24.43
N PRO A 6 -26.03 46.71 24.12
CA PRO A 6 -27.29 46.29 24.75
C PRO A 6 -28.01 45.12 24.07
N ARG A 7 -28.75 44.37 24.89
CA ARG A 7 -29.84 43.44 24.51
C ARG A 7 -30.92 44.20 23.73
N LYS A 8 -31.42 43.60 22.64
CA LYS A 8 -32.72 43.93 22.06
C LYS A 8 -33.66 42.73 22.15
N THR A 9 -34.87 43.05 22.56
CA THR A 9 -36.00 42.20 22.93
C THR A 9 -36.77 41.66 21.73
N LEU A 10 -37.41 40.51 21.97
CA LEU A 10 -38.45 39.89 21.15
C LEU A 10 -39.56 40.87 20.75
N THR A 11 -40.05 40.73 19.53
CA THR A 11 -41.44 41.04 19.18
C THR A 11 -42.04 39.87 18.41
N SER A 12 -43.06 39.30 19.03
CA SER A 12 -44.06 38.38 18.48
C SER A 12 -44.83 39.05 17.35
N ALA A 13 -45.06 38.32 16.26
CA ALA A 13 -46.20 38.54 15.37
C ALA A 13 -46.61 37.21 14.73
N THR A 14 -47.64 36.63 15.31
CA THR A 14 -48.47 35.53 14.80
C THR A 14 -49.20 35.98 13.54
N TRP A 15 -49.02 35.28 12.41
CA TRP A 15 -50.00 35.24 11.33
C TRP A 15 -50.20 33.80 10.87
N ALA A 16 -51.47 33.47 10.74
CA ALA A 16 -52.00 32.14 10.58
C ALA A 16 -52.23 31.81 9.09
N VAL A 17 -52.33 30.49 8.83
CA VAL A 17 -53.05 29.85 7.71
C VAL A 17 -52.46 30.06 6.31
N CYS A 18 -51.90 28.99 5.74
CA CYS A 18 -52.51 28.39 4.56
C CYS A 18 -52.03 26.95 4.35
N LEU A 19 -52.97 26.04 4.54
CA LEU A 19 -52.94 24.63 4.21
C LEU A 19 -52.80 24.48 2.68
N SER A 20 -51.70 23.90 2.21
CA SER A 20 -51.59 23.37 0.84
C SER A 20 -50.82 22.06 0.91
N LEU A 21 -51.57 21.02 1.27
CA LEU A 21 -51.25 19.63 0.98
C LEU A 21 -51.07 19.47 -0.54
N LEU A 22 -49.82 19.50 -1.00
CA LEU A 22 -49.41 18.91 -2.27
C LEU A 22 -48.32 17.89 -1.92
N LEU A 23 -48.79 16.72 -1.48
CA LEU A 23 -48.04 15.47 -1.50
C LEU A 23 -47.76 15.13 -2.97
N ILE A 24 -46.82 15.83 -3.58
CA ILE A 24 -46.18 15.35 -4.80
C ILE A 24 -45.30 14.21 -4.33
N GLY A 25 -45.88 13.01 -4.33
CA GLY A 25 -45.19 11.74 -4.28
C GLY A 25 -44.29 11.62 -5.50
N GLY A 26 -43.19 12.38 -5.51
CA GLY A 26 -42.09 12.17 -6.42
C GLY A 26 -41.49 10.84 -6.04
N CYS A 27 -41.81 9.80 -6.80
CA CYS A 27 -40.98 8.61 -6.89
C CYS A 27 -39.58 9.07 -7.31
N ALA A 28 -38.77 9.49 -6.34
CA ALA A 28 -37.35 9.61 -6.52
C ALA A 28 -36.87 8.18 -6.78
N ALA A 29 -36.83 7.82 -8.06
CA ALA A 29 -36.14 6.64 -8.52
C ALA A 29 -34.71 6.81 -8.02
N GLN A 30 -34.41 6.14 -6.90
CA GLN A 30 -33.06 6.02 -6.40
C GLN A 30 -32.31 5.33 -7.52
N ALA A 31 -31.56 6.10 -8.30
CA ALA A 31 -30.68 5.56 -9.31
C ALA A 31 -29.74 4.63 -8.58
N VAL A 32 -29.98 3.32 -8.70
CA VAL A 32 -29.10 2.30 -8.16
C VAL A 32 -27.80 2.48 -8.92
N ALA A 33 -26.81 3.07 -8.25
CA ALA A 33 -25.50 3.27 -8.84
C ALA A 33 -25.01 1.92 -9.36
N ALA A 34 -24.66 1.86 -10.64
CA ALA A 34 -24.08 0.65 -11.20
C ALA A 34 -22.87 0.24 -10.33
N PRO A 35 -22.71 -1.06 -10.03
CA PRO A 35 -21.60 -1.53 -9.21
C PRO A 35 -20.28 -1.04 -9.81
N THR A 36 -19.48 -0.34 -9.01
CA THR A 36 -18.17 0.14 -9.45
C THR A 36 -17.31 -1.08 -9.80
N PRO A 37 -16.71 -1.12 -11.01
CA PRO A 37 -15.90 -2.25 -11.41
C PRO A 37 -14.70 -2.39 -10.50
N ASP A 38 -14.36 -3.64 -10.17
CA ASP A 38 -13.23 -3.98 -9.30
C ASP A 38 -11.90 -3.47 -9.89
N LYS A 39 -11.03 -2.91 -9.03
CA LYS A 39 -9.81 -2.21 -9.46
C LYS A 39 -8.50 -2.87 -9.08
N ILE A 40 -8.54 -3.92 -8.27
CA ILE A 40 -7.33 -4.64 -7.83
C ILE A 40 -7.55 -6.12 -8.11
N LEU A 41 -6.78 -6.66 -9.05
CA LEU A 41 -6.97 -8.02 -9.53
C LEU A 41 -5.64 -8.73 -9.74
N CYS A 42 -5.68 -10.06 -9.68
CA CYS A 42 -4.55 -10.94 -9.97
C CYS A 42 -4.67 -11.48 -11.39
N ARG A 43 -3.53 -11.67 -12.05
CA ARG A 43 -3.46 -12.49 -13.26
C ARG A 43 -3.96 -13.92 -12.98
N PRO A 44 -4.67 -14.56 -13.92
CA PRO A 44 -5.06 -15.97 -13.78
C PRO A 44 -3.88 -16.89 -13.47
N GLU A 45 -2.70 -16.57 -14.01
CA GLU A 45 -1.46 -17.32 -13.86
C GLU A 45 -0.83 -17.19 -12.47
N LEU A 46 -1.20 -16.19 -11.67
CA LEU A 46 -0.72 -16.05 -10.29
C LEU A 46 -1.30 -17.19 -9.45
N ALA A 47 -0.44 -18.10 -9.02
CA ALA A 47 -0.83 -19.31 -8.30
C ALA A 47 -1.65 -18.99 -7.03
N ALA A 48 -2.61 -19.86 -6.70
CA ALA A 48 -3.48 -19.68 -5.54
C ALA A 48 -2.71 -19.53 -4.22
N SER A 49 -1.61 -20.28 -4.05
CA SER A 49 -0.72 -20.16 -2.88
C SER A 49 -0.09 -18.77 -2.75
N ARG A 50 0.31 -18.14 -3.87
CA ARG A 50 0.87 -16.78 -3.88
C ARG A 50 -0.18 -15.72 -3.61
N ARG A 51 -1.39 -15.89 -4.15
CA ARG A 51 -2.54 -15.03 -3.79
C ARG A 51 -2.82 -15.10 -2.29
N GLN A 52 -2.82 -16.31 -1.73
CA GLN A 52 -3.03 -16.51 -0.30
C GLN A 52 -1.92 -15.88 0.54
N GLU A 53 -0.66 -16.11 0.19
CA GLU A 53 0.51 -15.50 0.86
C GLU A 53 0.40 -13.96 0.87
N LEU A 54 0.13 -13.36 -0.30
CA LEU A 54 -0.04 -11.90 -0.39
C LEU A 54 -1.24 -11.43 0.45
N ALA A 55 -2.38 -12.12 0.39
CA ALA A 55 -3.54 -11.77 1.19
C ALA A 55 -3.22 -11.86 2.69
N GLU A 56 -2.53 -12.90 3.16
CA GLU A 56 -2.10 -13.06 4.55
C GLU A 56 -1.25 -11.87 5.01
N ARG A 57 -0.22 -11.50 4.24
CA ARG A 57 0.61 -10.33 4.57
C ARG A 57 -0.18 -9.04 4.58
N LEU A 58 -1.08 -8.83 3.62
CA LEU A 58 -1.94 -7.64 3.60
C LEU A 58 -2.92 -7.64 4.79
N ARG A 59 -3.44 -8.79 5.23
CA ARG A 59 -4.28 -8.89 6.43
C ARG A 59 -3.50 -8.51 7.69
N GLU A 60 -2.29 -9.03 7.85
CA GLU A 60 -1.39 -8.69 8.97
C GLU A 60 -1.11 -7.18 9.02
N ILE A 61 -0.82 -6.57 7.87
CA ILE A 61 -0.50 -5.14 7.79
C ILE A 61 -1.74 -4.28 8.03
N THR A 62 -2.88 -4.62 7.42
CA THR A 62 -4.08 -3.78 7.43
C THR A 62 -5.00 -4.01 8.63
N GLY A 63 -4.87 -5.15 9.32
CA GLY A 63 -5.81 -5.59 10.35
C GLY A 63 -7.17 -6.07 9.81
N TRP A 64 -7.38 -6.16 8.49
CA TRP A 64 -8.63 -6.68 7.91
C TRP A 64 -8.64 -8.21 7.88
N ARG A 65 -9.39 -8.84 8.77
CA ARG A 65 -9.46 -10.32 8.86
C ARG A 65 -10.01 -11.00 7.61
N ASN A 66 -10.94 -10.35 6.91
CA ASN A 66 -11.62 -10.93 5.75
C ASN A 66 -11.05 -10.44 4.41
N LEU A 67 -9.87 -9.79 4.40
CA LEU A 67 -9.22 -9.43 3.15
C LEU A 67 -8.71 -10.70 2.45
N HIS A 68 -9.13 -10.96 1.22
CA HIS A 68 -8.76 -12.15 0.44
C HIS A 68 -8.87 -11.88 -1.07
N PHE A 69 -8.28 -12.74 -1.89
CA PHE A 69 -8.58 -12.76 -3.33
C PHE A 69 -9.69 -13.76 -3.60
N SER A 70 -10.69 -13.36 -4.40
CA SER A 70 -11.71 -14.29 -4.90
C SER A 70 -11.11 -15.30 -5.88
N GLU A 71 -11.89 -16.30 -6.29
CA GLU A 71 -11.49 -17.28 -7.30
C GLU A 71 -11.05 -16.60 -8.62
N ASP A 72 -11.78 -15.55 -9.03
CA ASP A 72 -11.46 -14.69 -10.18
C ASP A 72 -10.23 -13.78 -9.96
N GLY A 73 -9.59 -13.86 -8.78
CA GLY A 73 -8.39 -13.11 -8.45
C GLY A 73 -8.65 -11.66 -8.02
N ILE A 74 -9.88 -11.28 -7.68
CA ILE A 74 -10.22 -9.91 -7.27
C ILE A 74 -9.96 -9.74 -5.78
N LEU A 75 -9.28 -8.66 -5.38
CA LEU A 75 -9.08 -8.34 -3.96
C LEU A 75 -10.40 -7.88 -3.32
N ARG A 76 -10.85 -8.59 -2.28
CA ARG A 76 -12.05 -8.30 -1.49
C ARG A 76 -11.63 -7.94 -0.08
N PHE A 77 -12.23 -6.90 0.51
CA PHE A 77 -11.92 -6.43 1.87
C PHE A 77 -12.76 -7.11 2.97
N GLY A 78 -13.89 -7.72 2.60
CA GLY A 78 -14.91 -8.21 3.52
C GLY A 78 -15.65 -7.08 4.26
N ALA A 79 -16.71 -7.42 5.00
CA ALA A 79 -17.52 -6.45 5.75
C ALA A 79 -17.01 -6.20 7.18
N SER A 80 -16.04 -6.98 7.66
CA SER A 80 -15.51 -6.85 9.01
C SER A 80 -14.74 -5.55 9.19
N GLN A 81 -14.89 -4.93 10.36
CA GLN A 81 -14.01 -3.85 10.77
C GLN A 81 -12.57 -4.35 10.93
N ALA A 82 -11.60 -3.45 10.74
CA ALA A 82 -10.21 -3.75 10.98
C ALA A 82 -9.95 -3.82 12.49
N GLU A 83 -9.14 -4.79 12.91
CA GLU A 83 -8.69 -4.91 14.30
C GLU A 83 -7.18 -4.70 14.34
N GLY A 84 -6.76 -3.48 14.72
CA GLY A 84 -5.35 -3.07 14.71
C GLY A 84 -4.81 -2.77 13.30
N GLY A 85 -3.50 -2.99 13.11
CA GLY A 85 -2.80 -2.74 11.84
C GLY A 85 -2.72 -1.26 11.45
N SER A 86 -2.23 -1.02 10.23
CA SER A 86 -2.03 0.31 9.68
C SER A 86 -3.31 0.89 9.07
N GLN A 87 -3.75 2.04 9.60
CA GLN A 87 -4.79 2.85 8.99
C GLN A 87 -4.36 3.39 7.63
N THR A 88 -3.11 3.86 7.52
CA THR A 88 -2.58 4.40 6.27
C THR A 88 -2.59 3.33 5.15
N ALA A 89 -2.28 2.07 5.46
CA ALA A 89 -2.35 0.97 4.49
C ALA A 89 -3.78 0.70 4.00
N ARG A 90 -4.77 0.76 4.91
CA ARG A 90 -6.19 0.62 4.56
C ARG A 90 -6.66 1.75 3.65
N GLU A 91 -6.28 2.98 3.95
CA GLU A 91 -6.63 4.14 3.13
C GLU A 91 -6.03 4.03 1.73
N LEU A 92 -4.77 3.62 1.61
CA LEU A 92 -4.12 3.39 0.31
C LEU A 92 -4.87 2.33 -0.51
N LEU A 93 -5.20 1.18 0.10
CA LEU A 93 -5.93 0.12 -0.60
C LEU A 93 -7.37 0.52 -0.96
N GLN A 94 -8.06 1.28 -0.11
CA GLN A 94 -9.38 1.82 -0.44
C GLN A 94 -9.31 2.85 -1.57
N LYS A 95 -8.28 3.70 -1.58
CA LYS A 95 -8.03 4.65 -2.65
C LYS A 95 -7.74 3.92 -3.96
N ALA A 96 -6.93 2.87 -3.93
CA ALA A 96 -6.69 1.99 -5.08
C ALA A 96 -7.99 1.35 -5.60
N ALA A 97 -8.81 0.80 -4.70
CA ALA A 97 -10.05 0.11 -5.03
C ALA A 97 -11.14 1.02 -5.62
N ARG A 98 -11.18 2.30 -5.21
CA ARG A 98 -12.15 3.30 -5.68
C ARG A 98 -11.62 4.18 -6.81
N GLY A 99 -10.33 4.08 -7.12
CA GLY A 99 -9.66 4.92 -8.08
C GLY A 99 -10.05 4.66 -9.54
N SER A 100 -9.56 5.52 -10.43
CA SER A 100 -9.73 5.36 -11.87
C SER A 100 -8.77 4.34 -12.48
N ARG A 101 -7.69 3.97 -11.77
CA ARG A 101 -6.64 3.07 -12.24
C ARG A 101 -6.97 1.61 -11.93
N LEU A 102 -6.58 0.70 -12.82
CA LEU A 102 -6.68 -0.74 -12.65
C LEU A 102 -5.31 -1.28 -12.24
N LEU A 103 -5.21 -1.95 -11.09
CA LEU A 103 -4.00 -2.61 -10.60
C LEU A 103 -4.08 -4.11 -10.86
N VAL A 104 -3.05 -4.66 -11.49
CA VAL A 104 -2.98 -6.07 -11.87
C VAL A 104 -1.73 -6.70 -11.28
N PHE A 105 -1.90 -7.68 -10.39
CA PHE A 105 -0.79 -8.40 -9.77
C PHE A 105 -0.33 -9.55 -10.67
N GLU A 106 0.98 -9.63 -10.89
CA GLU A 106 1.64 -10.60 -11.76
C GLU A 106 2.77 -11.30 -11.00
N ASP A 107 2.87 -12.62 -11.15
CA ASP A 107 4.05 -13.37 -10.70
C ASP A 107 5.23 -13.07 -11.64
N ALA A 108 6.22 -12.39 -11.12
CA ALA A 108 7.47 -12.10 -11.81
C ALA A 108 8.63 -12.98 -11.31
N SER A 109 8.34 -14.06 -10.57
CA SER A 109 9.37 -14.94 -10.01
C SER A 109 10.34 -15.45 -11.08
N ARG A 110 11.63 -15.26 -10.84
CA ARG A 110 12.78 -15.59 -11.72
C ARG A 110 13.03 -14.59 -12.85
N ARG A 111 12.35 -13.45 -12.87
CA ARG A 111 12.64 -12.40 -13.86
C ARG A 111 13.85 -11.59 -13.41
N ALA A 112 14.91 -11.64 -14.21
CA ALA A 112 16.14 -10.93 -13.89
C ALA A 112 16.00 -9.40 -13.87
N ASP A 113 14.91 -8.84 -14.41
CA ASP A 113 14.63 -7.40 -14.47
C ASP A 113 13.72 -6.89 -13.35
N VAL A 114 13.34 -7.74 -12.39
CA VAL A 114 12.50 -7.39 -11.23
C VAL A 114 13.28 -7.69 -9.96
N VAL A 115 13.39 -6.71 -9.06
CA VAL A 115 14.07 -6.85 -7.76
C VAL A 115 13.01 -6.76 -6.68
N PHE A 116 12.60 -7.89 -6.09
CA PHE A 116 11.46 -8.01 -5.17
C PHE A 116 10.10 -7.64 -5.77
N SER A 117 9.91 -6.38 -6.17
CA SER A 117 8.70 -5.89 -6.82
C SER A 117 9.03 -4.70 -7.72
N ARG A 118 8.12 -4.43 -8.66
CA ARG A 118 8.05 -3.15 -9.38
C ARG A 118 6.67 -2.91 -9.92
N VAL A 119 6.35 -1.67 -10.20
CA VAL A 119 5.17 -1.29 -10.98
C VAL A 119 5.54 -0.80 -12.37
N VAL A 120 4.77 -1.23 -13.37
CA VAL A 120 4.91 -0.75 -14.75
C VAL A 120 3.54 -0.42 -15.34
N GLU A 121 3.48 0.54 -16.26
CA GLU A 121 2.25 0.84 -16.99
C GLU A 121 1.93 -0.28 -18.00
N GLY A 122 0.71 -0.79 -17.92
CA GLY A 122 0.16 -1.79 -18.83
C GLY A 122 -0.57 -1.16 -20.01
N ARG A 123 -0.70 -1.91 -21.11
CA ARG A 123 -1.42 -1.48 -22.32
C ARG A 123 -2.55 -2.43 -22.65
N TRP A 124 -3.67 -1.88 -23.09
CA TRP A 124 -4.80 -2.66 -23.62
C TRP A 124 -4.50 -3.17 -25.03
N LYS A 125 -4.91 -4.40 -25.34
CA LYS A 125 -4.75 -5.00 -26.69
C LYS A 125 -5.56 -4.32 -27.79
N LYS A 126 -6.63 -3.60 -27.45
CA LYS A 126 -7.54 -2.89 -28.37
C LYS A 126 -7.89 -1.53 -27.77
N ASP A 127 -8.25 -0.59 -28.64
CA ASP A 127 -8.38 0.85 -28.39
C ASP A 127 -8.89 1.21 -26.98
N ALA A 128 -8.12 2.09 -26.35
CA ALA A 128 -8.15 2.38 -24.92
C ALA A 128 -9.07 3.57 -24.56
N GLY A 129 -9.76 4.18 -25.53
CA GLY A 129 -10.43 5.48 -25.36
C GLY A 129 -11.41 5.57 -24.18
N THR A 130 -11.99 4.45 -23.73
CA THR A 130 -12.89 4.38 -22.57
C THR A 130 -12.38 3.49 -21.43
N LYS A 131 -11.20 2.89 -21.58
CA LYS A 131 -10.67 1.94 -20.59
C LYS A 131 -9.80 2.66 -19.56
N PRO A 132 -9.81 2.20 -18.30
CA PRO A 132 -8.95 2.79 -17.28
C PRO A 132 -7.46 2.52 -17.59
N SER A 133 -6.57 3.42 -17.15
CA SER A 133 -5.13 3.14 -17.11
C SER A 133 -4.87 1.87 -16.29
N VAL A 134 -3.95 1.03 -16.76
CA VAL A 134 -3.60 -0.23 -16.12
C VAL A 134 -2.18 -0.14 -15.60
N TYR A 135 -1.96 -0.58 -14.37
CA TYR A 135 -0.64 -0.72 -13.78
C TYR A 135 -0.45 -2.18 -13.40
N LEU A 136 0.67 -2.77 -13.85
CA LEU A 136 1.06 -4.12 -13.51
C LEU A 136 2.01 -4.06 -12.33
N VAL A 137 1.60 -4.61 -11.18
CA VAL A 137 2.49 -4.79 -10.03
C VAL A 137 3.09 -6.19 -10.15
N GLN A 138 4.36 -6.21 -10.53
CA GLN A 138 5.16 -7.41 -10.74
C GLN A 138 5.87 -7.74 -9.45
N VAL A 139 5.72 -8.98 -8.97
CA VAL A 139 6.28 -9.43 -7.70
C VAL A 139 7.14 -10.66 -7.93
N ASP A 140 8.43 -10.59 -7.58
CA ASP A 140 9.27 -11.77 -7.47
C ASP A 140 9.13 -12.34 -6.05
N PHE A 141 8.17 -13.25 -5.88
CA PHE A 141 7.94 -13.90 -4.59
C PHE A 141 9.14 -14.72 -4.11
N LYS A 142 10.02 -15.14 -5.03
CA LYS A 142 11.20 -15.93 -4.67
C LYS A 142 12.29 -15.06 -4.05
N ASP A 143 12.45 -13.82 -4.51
CA ASP A 143 13.44 -12.88 -3.94
C ASP A 143 13.24 -12.67 -2.43
N PHE A 144 11.99 -12.59 -1.98
CA PHE A 144 11.67 -12.47 -0.55
C PHE A 144 12.06 -13.69 0.30
N SER A 145 12.33 -14.85 -0.32
CA SER A 145 12.85 -16.03 0.39
C SER A 145 14.37 -16.03 0.56
N HIS A 146 15.06 -15.08 -0.07
CA HIS A 146 16.51 -14.95 -0.06
C HIS A 146 17.02 -13.85 0.87
N VAL A 147 16.13 -13.12 1.56
CA VAL A 147 16.50 -12.12 2.56
C VAL A 147 16.79 -12.77 3.92
N MET A 148 17.74 -12.18 4.64
CA MET A 148 18.15 -12.56 5.99
C MET A 148 18.50 -11.30 6.80
N GLY A 149 18.71 -11.42 8.11
CA GLY A 149 19.14 -10.30 8.95
C GLY A 149 18.39 -10.22 10.27
N ASP A 150 18.26 -9.02 10.81
CA ASP A 150 17.56 -8.76 12.07
C ASP A 150 16.07 -9.11 11.94
N ARG A 151 15.54 -9.79 12.97
CA ARG A 151 14.13 -10.24 12.98
C ARG A 151 13.14 -9.10 12.75
N ASP A 152 13.38 -7.95 13.36
CA ASP A 152 12.47 -6.81 13.27
C ASP A 152 12.55 -6.13 11.88
N ALA A 153 13.70 -6.20 11.20
CA ALA A 153 13.85 -5.76 9.82
C ALA A 153 13.16 -6.73 8.84
N LEU A 154 13.25 -8.04 9.08
CA LEU A 154 12.55 -9.06 8.30
C LEU A 154 11.02 -8.92 8.41
N ALA A 155 10.50 -8.65 9.61
CA ALA A 155 9.06 -8.39 9.79
C ALA A 155 8.60 -7.13 9.01
N ALA A 156 9.48 -6.15 8.88
CA ALA A 156 9.28 -4.91 8.14
C ALA A 156 9.53 -5.02 6.61
N PHE A 157 9.99 -6.18 6.12
CA PHE A 157 10.32 -6.39 4.71
C PHE A 157 9.83 -7.75 4.22
N ASN A 158 8.64 -7.77 3.63
CA ASN A 158 8.01 -8.94 3.05
C ASN A 158 7.16 -8.53 1.84
N VAL A 159 6.56 -9.52 1.17
CA VAL A 159 5.79 -9.29 -0.06
C VAL A 159 4.63 -8.29 0.10
N GLY A 160 3.99 -8.24 1.27
CA GLY A 160 2.92 -7.26 1.53
C GLY A 160 3.44 -5.82 1.54
N TRP A 161 4.60 -5.59 2.16
CA TRP A 161 5.25 -4.28 2.17
C TRP A 161 5.72 -3.85 0.77
N GLY A 162 6.32 -4.77 0.01
CA GLY A 162 6.70 -4.51 -1.39
C GLY A 162 5.50 -4.12 -2.24
N VAL A 163 4.40 -4.88 -2.17
CA VAL A 163 3.17 -4.55 -2.92
C VAL A 163 2.59 -3.20 -2.51
N LEU A 164 2.56 -2.85 -1.21
CA LEU A 164 2.06 -1.54 -0.78
C LEU A 164 2.92 -0.38 -1.29
N HIS A 165 4.24 -0.57 -1.38
CA HIS A 165 5.16 0.39 -2.00
C HIS A 165 4.78 0.61 -3.48
N GLU A 166 4.61 -0.46 -4.25
CA GLU A 166 4.23 -0.37 -5.68
C GLU A 166 2.83 0.23 -5.89
N ILE A 167 1.88 -0.06 -5.00
CA ILE A 167 0.55 0.55 -5.05
C ILE A 167 0.65 2.06 -4.79
N SER A 168 1.53 2.50 -3.89
CA SER A 168 1.75 3.92 -3.62
C SER A 168 2.21 4.65 -4.87
N HIS A 169 3.17 4.10 -5.62
CA HIS A 169 3.58 4.61 -6.93
C HIS A 169 2.38 4.77 -7.87
N ALA A 170 1.60 3.69 -8.05
CA ALA A 170 0.48 3.72 -8.99
C ALA A 170 -0.68 4.62 -8.55
N VAL A 171 -0.90 4.85 -7.26
CA VAL A 171 -2.11 5.52 -6.75
C VAL A 171 -1.86 6.97 -6.35
N ASN A 172 -0.65 7.29 -5.90
CA ASN A 172 -0.28 8.61 -5.44
C ASN A 172 0.69 9.32 -6.38
N ASP A 173 1.24 8.61 -7.37
CA ASP A 173 2.32 9.13 -8.22
C ASP A 173 3.53 9.61 -7.39
N SER A 174 3.72 9.01 -6.20
CA SER A 174 4.78 9.37 -5.26
C SER A 174 6.10 8.73 -5.71
N PRO A 175 7.11 9.49 -6.16
CA PRO A 175 8.34 8.91 -6.70
C PRO A 175 9.24 8.34 -5.59
N ASP A 176 10.13 7.44 -6.00
CA ASP A 176 11.28 7.05 -5.19
C ASP A 176 12.33 8.16 -5.19
N THR A 177 13.18 8.19 -4.16
CA THR A 177 14.32 9.11 -4.16
C THR A 177 15.44 8.58 -5.05
N GLU A 178 16.11 9.49 -5.75
CA GLU A 178 17.35 9.22 -6.48
C GLU A 178 18.60 9.51 -5.62
N ARG A 179 18.42 10.08 -4.42
CA ARG A 179 19.50 10.55 -3.56
C ARG A 179 19.88 9.50 -2.53
N ALA A 180 21.15 9.13 -2.53
CA ALA A 180 21.73 8.24 -1.52
C ALA A 180 21.52 8.79 -0.09
N GLY A 181 21.10 7.91 0.83
CA GLY A 181 20.84 8.26 2.23
C GLY A 181 19.48 8.90 2.51
N GLU A 182 18.69 9.22 1.48
CA GLU A 182 17.30 9.66 1.66
C GLU A 182 16.33 8.47 1.62
N VAL A 183 15.14 8.67 2.18
CA VAL A 183 14.04 7.68 2.16
C VAL A 183 13.13 7.89 0.94
N GLY A 184 12.84 9.15 0.58
CA GLY A 184 11.89 9.48 -0.50
C GLY A 184 10.43 9.48 -0.03
N GLU A 185 9.53 10.02 -0.88
CA GLU A 185 8.12 10.21 -0.54
C GLU A 185 7.38 8.87 -0.43
N CYS A 186 7.56 7.99 -1.43
CA CYS A 186 6.91 6.69 -1.45
C CYS A 186 7.24 5.88 -0.19
N GLU A 187 8.53 5.73 0.12
CA GLU A 187 8.96 4.97 1.28
C GLU A 187 8.61 5.67 2.61
N ALA A 188 8.55 7.01 2.66
CA ALA A 188 8.07 7.71 3.87
C ALA A 188 6.61 7.37 4.19
N LEU A 189 5.77 7.18 3.16
CA LEU A 189 4.41 6.69 3.35
C LEU A 189 4.39 5.25 3.88
N VAL A 190 5.23 4.36 3.33
CA VAL A 190 5.34 2.97 3.81
C VAL A 190 5.89 2.91 5.24
N ASN A 191 6.87 3.76 5.59
CA ASN A 191 7.39 3.87 6.96
C ASN A 191 6.33 4.32 7.95
N ARG A 192 5.42 5.21 7.55
CA ARG A 192 4.25 5.56 8.38
C ARG A 192 3.40 4.32 8.68
N MET A 193 3.14 3.48 7.67
CA MET A 193 2.40 2.22 7.85
C MET A 193 3.14 1.27 8.80
N ARG A 194 4.46 1.12 8.65
CA ARG A 194 5.28 0.28 9.55
C ARG A 194 5.23 0.78 10.99
N ARG A 195 5.31 2.10 11.19
CA ARG A 195 5.20 2.72 12.52
C ARG A 195 3.85 2.45 13.18
N GLU A 196 2.76 2.56 12.42
CA GLU A 196 1.41 2.20 12.91
C GLU A 196 1.31 0.72 13.32
N CYS A 197 2.11 -0.15 12.71
CA CYS A 197 2.24 -1.57 13.08
C CYS A 197 3.30 -1.84 14.17
N GLY A 198 3.98 -0.81 14.70
CA GLY A 198 5.06 -0.99 15.69
C GLY A 198 6.31 -1.70 15.15
N LEU A 199 6.56 -1.59 13.84
CA LEU A 199 7.69 -2.24 13.16
C LEU A 199 8.85 -1.28 12.90
N ALA A 200 10.00 -1.85 12.55
CA ALA A 200 11.15 -1.06 12.12
C ALA A 200 10.87 -0.31 10.81
N GLU A 201 11.40 0.91 10.69
CA GLU A 201 11.28 1.77 9.51
C GLU A 201 12.53 1.65 8.65
N ARG A 202 12.39 1.74 7.32
CA ARG A 202 13.54 1.77 6.42
C ARG A 202 14.29 3.10 6.62
N ALA A 203 15.59 3.02 6.92
CA ALA A 203 16.38 4.19 7.27
C ALA A 203 16.91 4.95 6.03
N GLU A 204 17.04 4.25 4.91
CA GLU A 204 17.48 4.76 3.63
C GLU A 204 16.88 3.92 2.50
N TYR A 205 16.56 4.54 1.37
CA TYR A 205 16.00 3.83 0.23
C TYR A 205 17.06 2.95 -0.45
N HIS A 206 18.22 3.51 -0.79
CA HIS A 206 19.24 2.74 -1.50
C HIS A 206 19.91 1.69 -0.62
N PHE A 207 20.16 0.51 -1.18
CA PHE A 207 20.96 -0.52 -0.53
C PHE A 207 22.45 -0.23 -0.69
N HIS A 208 23.27 -0.88 0.14
CA HIS A 208 24.72 -0.82 0.05
C HIS A 208 25.29 -2.20 -0.28
N LEU A 209 26.26 -2.25 -1.19
CA LEU A 209 27.07 -3.46 -1.35
C LEU A 209 27.97 -3.61 -0.13
N TYR A 210 27.88 -4.75 0.53
CA TYR A 210 28.83 -5.11 1.57
C TYR A 210 30.14 -5.51 0.89
N PRO A 211 31.28 -4.91 1.26
CA PRO A 211 32.56 -5.27 0.67
C PRO A 211 32.82 -6.76 0.91
N GLY A 212 32.79 -7.54 -0.17
CA GLY A 212 33.01 -8.98 -0.10
C GLY A 212 34.41 -9.26 0.42
N GLN A 213 34.53 -10.18 1.38
CA GLN A 213 35.83 -10.77 1.67
C GLN A 213 36.11 -11.78 0.56
N GLU A 214 37.03 -11.45 -0.35
CA GLU A 214 37.54 -12.41 -1.31
C GLU A 214 38.39 -13.45 -0.56
N GLN A 215 37.75 -14.55 -0.15
CA GLN A 215 38.48 -15.77 0.15
C GLN A 215 38.66 -16.52 -1.17
N SER A 216 39.87 -17.05 -1.41
CA SER A 216 40.38 -17.51 -2.71
C SER A 216 39.52 -18.48 -3.54
N GLN A 217 38.42 -18.99 -2.98
CA GLN A 217 37.48 -19.92 -3.64
C GLN A 217 36.01 -19.49 -3.55
N PHE A 218 35.68 -18.39 -2.87
CA PHE A 218 34.29 -17.98 -2.64
C PHE A 218 34.14 -16.46 -2.72
N LYS A 219 33.37 -16.00 -3.69
CA LYS A 219 33.00 -14.59 -3.84
C LYS A 219 31.51 -14.46 -3.58
N THR A 220 31.13 -13.79 -2.50
CA THR A 220 29.75 -13.37 -2.25
C THR A 220 29.61 -11.88 -2.41
N LYS A 221 28.61 -11.49 -3.20
CA LYS A 221 28.16 -10.10 -3.31
C LYS A 221 26.97 -9.91 -2.38
N LEU A 222 27.24 -9.63 -1.10
CA LEU A 222 26.18 -9.34 -0.16
C LEU A 222 25.70 -7.90 -0.33
N VAL A 223 24.39 -7.72 -0.27
CA VAL A 223 23.72 -6.44 -0.23
C VAL A 223 23.15 -6.26 1.16
N ARG A 224 23.18 -5.04 1.69
CA ARG A 224 22.49 -4.69 2.93
C ARG A 224 21.57 -3.50 2.73
N LEU A 225 20.45 -3.55 3.43
CA LEU A 225 19.49 -2.47 3.54
C LEU A 225 19.24 -2.17 5.02
N ALA A 226 19.26 -0.89 5.35
CA ALA A 226 19.16 -0.46 6.73
C ALA A 226 17.73 -0.17 7.17
N PHE A 227 17.46 -0.57 8.42
CA PHE A 227 16.24 -0.25 9.14
C PHE A 227 16.58 0.42 10.48
N GLU A 228 15.63 1.15 11.03
CA GLU A 228 15.69 1.76 12.35
C GLU A 228 14.43 1.42 13.15
N HIS A 229 14.63 1.08 14.42
CA HIS A 229 13.53 0.93 15.37
C HIS A 229 13.73 1.95 16.49
N GLN A 230 12.71 2.77 16.75
CA GLN A 230 12.71 3.71 17.88
C GLN A 230 12.13 3.04 19.11
N GLU A 231 12.94 2.89 20.15
CA GLU A 231 12.48 2.33 21.43
C GLU A 231 11.52 3.32 22.12
N PRO A 232 10.27 2.91 22.44
CA PRO A 232 9.28 3.83 23.02
C PRO A 232 9.72 4.45 24.35
N GLU A 233 10.47 3.71 25.16
CA GLU A 233 10.88 4.13 26.50
C GLU A 233 12.05 5.13 26.48
N THR A 234 13.02 4.92 25.59
CA THR A 234 14.29 5.66 25.60
C THR A 234 14.39 6.71 24.48
N ASN A 235 13.49 6.66 23.50
CA ASN A 235 13.59 7.37 22.22
C ASN A 235 14.91 7.11 21.46
N LYS A 236 15.70 6.11 21.87
CA LYS A 236 16.91 5.74 21.14
C LYS A 236 16.53 4.98 19.89
N LYS A 237 17.26 5.27 18.82
CA LYS A 237 17.16 4.56 17.55
C LYS A 237 18.15 3.41 17.54
N ARG A 238 17.67 2.19 17.34
CA ARG A 238 18.49 1.01 17.08
C ARG A 238 18.55 0.76 15.58
N ARG A 239 19.77 0.73 15.02
CA ARG A 239 20.01 0.37 13.62
C ARG A 239 19.91 -1.15 13.46
N LEU A 240 19.22 -1.58 12.42
CA LEU A 240 18.96 -2.96 12.06
C LEU A 240 19.34 -3.18 10.59
N TRP A 241 19.64 -4.42 10.23
CA TRP A 241 20.10 -4.78 8.89
C TRP A 241 19.26 -5.90 8.30
N LEU A 242 18.82 -5.68 7.08
CA LEU A 242 18.34 -6.69 6.15
C LEU A 242 19.45 -6.95 5.13
N MET A 243 19.68 -8.19 4.74
CA MET A 243 20.75 -8.59 3.85
C MET A 243 20.29 -9.66 2.87
N TRP A 244 20.91 -9.72 1.68
CA TRP A 244 20.72 -10.80 0.72
C TRP A 244 21.95 -10.95 -0.18
N ASN A 245 22.05 -12.08 -0.89
CA ASN A 245 23.06 -12.27 -1.92
C ASN A 245 22.55 -11.70 -3.26
N ALA A 246 23.29 -10.76 -3.84
CA ALA A 246 22.97 -10.13 -5.13
C ALA A 246 22.89 -11.12 -6.30
N GLU A 247 23.48 -12.31 -6.19
CA GLU A 247 23.39 -13.35 -7.21
C GLU A 247 22.08 -14.15 -7.15
N LEU A 248 21.37 -14.10 -6.03
CA LEU A 248 20.12 -14.84 -5.81
C LEU A 248 18.87 -13.98 -6.01
N VAL A 249 19.01 -12.66 -5.98
CA VAL A 249 17.93 -11.68 -6.14
C VAL A 249 18.07 -11.01 -7.51
N GLY A 250 16.95 -10.77 -8.20
CA GLY A 250 16.95 -10.16 -9.54
C GLY A 250 17.65 -8.80 -9.62
N GLY A 251 17.96 -8.35 -10.84
CA GLY A 251 18.35 -6.96 -11.18
C GLY A 251 19.70 -6.44 -10.70
N LEU A 252 20.55 -7.26 -10.08
CA LEU A 252 21.83 -6.82 -9.49
C LEU A 252 23.09 -7.36 -10.20
N LYS A 253 22.99 -7.65 -11.49
CA LYS A 253 24.12 -8.17 -12.30
C LYS A 253 25.01 -7.08 -12.87
#